data_AF-A0A3D5RUX6-F1
#
_entry.id   AF-A0A3D5RUX6-F1
#
_cell.length_a   1.000
_cell.length_b   1.000
_cell.length_c   1.000
_cell.angle_alpha   90.00
_cell.angle_beta   90.00
_cell.angle_gamma   90.00
#
_symmetry.space_group_name_H-M   'P 1'
#
loop_
_entity.id
_entity.type
_entity.pdbx_description
1 polymer ?
#
loop_
_entity_poly.entity_id
_entity_poly.type
_entity_poly.pdbx_seq_one_letter_code
_entity_poly.pdbx_strand_id
1 'polypeptide(L)'
;MKLEKILNNLNSFEKNSFLKIIDNLIADKPKQIKEIDKILNDASGDLKAMDSLNISRVFNLLKNEFSSYLYDEFQKSTSQVDILTDILIRDGNCIMKQDWLSRLYDTELKQLKKKIKVFESELSAEKSDLDESRKRDYLIYKACVHTAYVNDDLNNQERKITFDEQTILNTLSANLELSIEEIKLINYMIIPLKQLEIDEIITELRNLGMVFFSKKTNVVYVADEIVTLIRKIKGKEIADKYFRRILRQLREPQINLVCKKHNIDWRQSIDQKIKEIINEGISMHAVLSTDIYKPDLAITDRKKFVNELCDKNLGISPKIGGATLDDKLTNLVKYFDEIEADDKVGISVDGYEKLLTELTETLPKIKDLIKKEFELQEENVMRSSYLLDYNIKPKDVLEIIPSDSLTKFCDKKGIKTRGSLVENILENFKDAENLYIENYELVGYRDLAGLKENGIKVKESELGILFEDLTRKILSKLGFQVDEDLRKSLNTSKDKADIVVKISEKELILIECKSVKESGYNKFSSVSRQLKSYIQLAEKNGYKVIKSLLVAPEFSDDFIKECGLDYELNLSLITAKSLNLILEGFKETKHKTLPHNLFMRDVLIQEDRILKSIAK
;
A
#
# COMPACT_ATOMS: atom_id res chain seq x y z
N MET A 1 -5.71 -0.64 3.17
CA MET A 1 -6.11 0.73 2.76
C MET A 1 -5.46 1.75 3.67
N LYS A 2 -4.90 2.82 3.09
CA LYS A 2 -4.31 3.93 3.85
C LYS A 2 -5.31 4.61 4.78
N LEU A 3 -4.83 5.04 5.94
CA LEU A 3 -5.63 5.76 6.93
C LEU A 3 -6.36 6.97 6.32
N GLU A 4 -5.68 7.79 5.54
CA GLU A 4 -6.26 8.98 4.92
C GLU A 4 -7.51 8.65 4.08
N LYS A 5 -7.42 7.60 3.25
CA LYS A 5 -8.52 7.17 2.39
C LYS A 5 -9.69 6.62 3.21
N ILE A 6 -9.41 5.88 4.29
CA ILE A 6 -10.45 5.41 5.22
C ILE A 6 -11.15 6.61 5.85
N LEU A 7 -10.40 7.58 6.38
CA LEU A 7 -10.96 8.78 7.01
C LEU A 7 -11.81 9.59 6.02
N ASN A 8 -11.42 9.70 4.75
CA ASN A 8 -12.24 10.38 3.73
C ASN A 8 -13.60 9.71 3.49
N ASN A 9 -13.70 8.40 3.69
CA ASN A 9 -14.93 7.63 3.48
C ASN A 9 -15.87 7.62 4.69
N LEU A 10 -15.41 8.09 5.86
CA LEU A 10 -16.13 7.99 7.12
C LEU A 10 -16.72 9.33 7.59
N ASN A 11 -17.81 9.26 8.33
CA ASN A 11 -18.37 10.43 9.01
C ASN A 11 -17.70 10.69 10.37
N SER A 12 -17.95 11.86 10.98
CA SER A 12 -17.31 12.27 12.24
C SER A 12 -17.58 11.32 13.43
N PHE A 13 -18.75 10.66 13.47
CA PHE A 13 -19.05 9.69 14.54
C PHE A 13 -18.23 8.42 14.41
N GLU A 14 -18.03 7.93 13.18
CA GLU A 14 -17.26 6.72 12.89
C GLU A 14 -15.77 6.88 13.19
N LYS A 15 -15.26 8.12 13.15
CA LYS A 15 -13.87 8.49 13.50
C LYS A 15 -13.62 8.68 15.00
N ASN A 16 -14.67 8.90 15.79
CA ASN A 16 -14.55 9.50 17.12
C ASN A 16 -13.72 8.68 18.12
N SER A 17 -13.83 7.34 18.13
CA SER A 17 -13.03 6.51 19.04
C SER A 17 -11.53 6.65 18.77
N PHE A 18 -11.15 6.60 17.49
CA PHE A 18 -9.76 6.79 17.08
C PHE A 18 -9.26 8.19 17.45
N LEU A 19 -10.01 9.25 17.11
CA LEU A 19 -9.61 10.63 17.40
C LEU A 19 -9.42 10.89 18.90
N LYS A 20 -10.27 10.31 19.76
CA LYS A 20 -10.09 10.41 21.22
C LYS A 20 -8.80 9.80 21.72
N ILE A 21 -8.36 8.68 21.15
CA ILE A 21 -7.08 8.07 21.51
C ILE A 21 -5.94 8.99 21.09
N ILE A 22 -6.02 9.55 19.88
CA ILE A 22 -5.03 10.52 19.39
C ILE A 22 -4.97 11.76 20.30
N ASP A 23 -6.13 12.34 20.68
CA ASP A 23 -6.21 13.47 21.61
C ASP A 23 -5.52 13.15 22.94
N ASN A 24 -5.78 11.97 23.51
CA ASN A 24 -5.17 11.53 24.76
C ASN A 24 -3.64 11.39 24.62
N LEU A 25 -3.16 10.77 23.54
CA LEU A 25 -1.72 10.62 23.28
C LEU A 25 -1.02 11.98 23.11
N ILE A 26 -1.69 12.97 22.51
CA ILE A 26 -1.17 14.33 22.40
C ILE A 26 -1.11 15.01 23.77
N ALA A 27 -2.15 14.83 24.59
CA ALA A 27 -2.21 15.38 25.95
C ALA A 27 -1.07 14.88 26.85
N ASP A 28 -0.58 13.66 26.59
CA ASP A 28 0.55 13.04 27.29
C ASP A 28 1.93 13.58 26.84
N LYS A 29 1.96 14.59 25.97
CA LYS A 29 3.18 15.29 25.51
C LYS A 29 4.18 14.34 24.84
N PRO A 30 3.83 13.80 23.66
CA PRO A 30 4.65 12.86 22.90
C PRO A 30 5.96 13.50 22.44
N LYS A 31 6.90 12.67 21.99
CA LYS A 31 8.26 13.15 21.61
C LYS A 31 8.22 14.25 20.53
N GLN A 32 7.28 14.15 19.60
CA GLN A 32 7.14 15.03 18.45
C GLN A 32 6.10 16.14 18.64
N ILE A 33 5.74 16.48 19.90
CA ILE A 33 4.68 17.46 20.20
C ILE A 33 4.83 18.80 19.47
N LYS A 34 6.07 19.31 19.30
CA LYS A 34 6.32 20.58 18.61
C LYS A 34 5.90 20.56 17.14
N GLU A 35 6.04 19.42 16.47
CA GLU A 35 5.63 19.28 15.06
C GLU A 35 4.12 19.07 14.96
N ILE A 36 3.56 18.31 15.89
CA ILE A 36 2.11 18.12 16.02
C ILE A 36 1.43 19.48 16.25
N ASP A 37 1.91 20.29 17.19
CA ASP A 37 1.36 21.62 17.50
C ASP A 37 1.39 22.55 16.28
N LYS A 38 2.40 22.46 15.41
CA LYS A 38 2.43 23.24 14.16
C LYS A 38 1.26 22.85 13.25
N ILE A 39 1.10 21.54 13.03
CA ILE A 39 0.01 21.01 12.18
C ILE A 39 -1.37 21.39 12.77
N LEU A 40 -1.52 21.30 14.10
CA LEU A 40 -2.77 21.66 14.78
C LEU A 40 -3.08 23.16 14.65
N ASN A 41 -2.09 24.03 14.86
CA ASN A 41 -2.27 25.48 14.78
C ASN A 41 -2.62 25.96 13.37
N ASP A 42 -2.03 25.34 12.35
CA ASP A 42 -2.34 25.64 10.94
C ASP A 42 -3.76 25.19 10.54
N ALA A 43 -4.37 24.27 11.31
CA ALA A 43 -5.63 23.60 10.99
C ALA A 43 -6.71 23.75 12.09
N SER A 44 -6.83 24.93 12.70
CA SER A 44 -7.86 25.34 13.70
C SER A 44 -7.75 24.77 15.12
N GLY A 45 -6.79 23.89 15.40
CA GLY A 45 -6.49 23.35 16.74
C GLY A 45 -7.38 22.19 17.22
N ASP A 46 -8.47 21.87 16.52
CA ASP A 46 -9.36 20.74 16.86
C ASP A 46 -9.24 19.62 15.82
N LEU A 47 -8.78 18.44 16.27
CA LEU A 47 -8.64 17.24 15.44
C LEU A 47 -9.94 16.81 14.73
N LYS A 48 -11.11 17.12 15.30
CA LYS A 48 -12.40 16.80 14.67
C LYS A 48 -12.76 17.71 13.51
N ALA A 49 -12.21 18.91 13.46
CA ALA A 49 -12.42 19.88 12.41
C ALA A 49 -11.37 19.77 11.28
N MET A 50 -10.30 19.01 11.50
CA MET A 50 -9.21 18.81 10.55
C MET A 50 -9.61 17.89 9.39
N ASP A 51 -8.95 18.11 8.25
CA ASP A 51 -9.01 17.19 7.12
C ASP A 51 -8.27 15.87 7.40
N SER A 52 -8.61 14.84 6.63
CA SER A 52 -8.06 13.48 6.78
C SER A 52 -6.56 13.39 6.55
N LEU A 53 -5.99 14.28 5.71
CA LEU A 53 -4.57 14.31 5.41
C LEU A 53 -3.77 14.74 6.64
N ASN A 54 -4.20 15.84 7.27
CA ASN A 54 -3.56 16.37 8.47
C ASN A 54 -3.75 15.43 9.67
N ILE A 55 -4.91 14.77 9.83
CA ILE A 55 -5.09 13.72 10.85
C ILE A 55 -4.10 12.57 10.62
N SER A 56 -3.93 12.13 9.37
CA SER A 56 -2.98 11.05 9.03
C SER A 56 -1.53 11.45 9.28
N ARG A 57 -1.17 12.72 9.02
CA ARG A 57 0.16 13.28 9.37
C ARG A 57 0.41 13.27 10.87
N VAL A 58 -0.56 13.73 11.67
CA VAL A 58 -0.47 13.69 13.14
C VAL A 58 -0.30 12.25 13.64
N PHE A 59 -1.12 11.31 13.13
CA PHE A 59 -0.98 9.90 13.49
C PHE A 59 0.40 9.33 13.16
N ASN A 60 0.97 9.67 12.01
CA ASN A 60 2.32 9.23 11.63
C ASN A 60 3.39 9.69 12.63
N LEU A 61 3.26 10.89 13.21
CA LEU A 61 4.16 11.41 14.25
C LEU A 61 3.97 10.70 15.60
N LEU A 62 2.81 10.10 15.83
CA LEU A 62 2.40 9.40 17.06
C LEU A 62 2.53 7.88 16.99
N LYS A 63 3.05 7.32 15.89
CA LYS A 63 3.11 5.85 15.68
C LYS A 63 3.77 5.09 16.84
N ASN A 64 4.82 5.66 17.43
CA ASN A 64 5.53 5.02 18.53
C ASN A 64 4.68 5.00 19.81
N GLU A 65 4.11 6.15 20.16
CA GLU A 65 3.24 6.32 21.32
C GLU A 65 1.97 5.47 21.20
N PHE A 66 1.37 5.43 20.01
CA PHE A 66 0.22 4.58 19.72
C PHE A 66 0.58 3.08 19.79
N SER A 67 1.78 2.70 19.33
CA SER A 67 2.26 1.32 19.48
C SER A 67 2.45 0.93 20.94
N SER A 68 2.98 1.82 21.78
CA SER A 68 3.12 1.58 23.22
C SER A 68 1.74 1.46 23.88
N TYR A 69 0.81 2.35 23.54
CA TYR A 69 -0.58 2.26 24.00
C TYR A 69 -1.21 0.90 23.64
N LEU A 70 -1.15 0.47 22.37
CA LEU A 70 -1.71 -0.82 21.96
C LEU A 70 -1.01 -2.00 22.66
N TYR A 71 0.30 -1.92 22.84
CA TYR A 71 1.06 -2.96 23.56
C TYR A 71 0.53 -3.12 24.98
N ASP A 72 0.36 -2.03 25.71
CA ASP A 72 -0.17 -2.04 27.08
C ASP A 72 -1.60 -2.58 27.13
N GLU A 73 -2.45 -2.19 26.18
CA GLU A 73 -3.82 -2.70 26.10
C GLU A 73 -3.86 -4.21 25.80
N PHE A 74 -2.94 -4.73 24.97
CA PHE A 74 -2.85 -6.16 24.71
C PHE A 74 -2.39 -6.95 25.94
N GLN A 75 -1.50 -6.40 26.77
CA GLN A 75 -1.07 -7.07 28.00
C GLN A 75 -2.16 -7.07 29.09
N LYS A 76 -3.04 -6.05 29.10
CA LYS A 76 -4.16 -5.96 30.05
C LYS A 76 -5.37 -6.77 29.61
N SER A 77 -5.48 -7.04 28.31
CA SER A 77 -6.66 -7.70 27.78
C SER A 77 -6.72 -9.17 28.19
N THR A 78 -7.78 -9.53 28.91
CA THR A 78 -8.18 -10.93 29.12
C THR A 78 -8.99 -11.48 27.94
N SER A 79 -9.23 -10.65 26.92
CA SER A 79 -10.05 -11.01 25.77
C SER A 79 -9.24 -11.71 24.68
N GLN A 80 -9.95 -12.38 23.78
CA GLN A 80 -9.39 -13.02 22.58
C GLN A 80 -8.95 -12.01 21.50
N VAL A 81 -8.48 -10.82 21.91
CA VAL A 81 -7.91 -9.79 21.04
C VAL A 81 -6.71 -10.34 20.28
N ASP A 82 -5.96 -11.29 20.83
CA ASP A 82 -4.90 -12.00 20.10
C ASP A 82 -5.45 -12.77 18.87
N ILE A 83 -6.60 -13.44 18.98
CA ILE A 83 -7.25 -14.12 17.84
C ILE A 83 -7.73 -13.09 16.81
N LEU A 84 -8.34 -12.00 17.28
CA LEU A 84 -8.85 -10.95 16.40
C LEU A 84 -7.71 -10.27 15.64
N THR A 85 -6.63 -9.92 16.33
CA THR A 85 -5.44 -9.31 15.72
C THR A 85 -4.80 -10.22 14.67
N ASP A 86 -4.81 -11.54 14.84
CA ASP A 86 -4.34 -12.48 13.80
C ASP A 86 -5.16 -12.42 12.51
N ILE A 87 -6.45 -12.08 12.61
CA ILE A 87 -7.30 -11.88 11.44
C ILE A 87 -6.99 -10.53 10.79
N LEU A 88 -6.90 -9.46 11.58
CA LEU A 88 -6.73 -8.09 11.07
C LEU A 88 -5.41 -7.88 10.32
N ILE A 89 -4.34 -8.58 10.70
CA ILE A 89 -3.01 -8.39 10.11
C ILE A 89 -2.77 -9.16 8.81
N ARG A 90 -3.73 -9.95 8.33
CA ARG A 90 -3.61 -10.68 7.06
C ARG A 90 -3.76 -9.73 5.87
N ASP A 91 -2.99 -9.99 4.82
CA ASP A 91 -2.82 -9.06 3.69
C ASP A 91 -4.13 -8.57 3.03
N GLY A 92 -5.22 -9.35 3.03
CA GLY A 92 -6.50 -8.92 2.43
C GLY A 92 -7.64 -8.60 3.41
N ASN A 93 -7.34 -8.44 4.70
CA ASN A 93 -8.36 -8.21 5.72
C ASN A 93 -8.48 -6.73 6.17
N CYS A 94 -7.83 -5.80 5.47
CA CYS A 94 -7.95 -4.37 5.80
C CYS A 94 -9.32 -3.76 5.44
N ILE A 95 -10.14 -4.43 4.62
CA ILE A 95 -11.51 -4.01 4.26
C ILE A 95 -12.41 -5.24 4.25
N MET A 96 -13.27 -5.36 5.27
CA MET A 96 -14.11 -6.54 5.48
C MET A 96 -15.56 -6.13 5.68
N LYS A 97 -16.51 -6.86 5.07
CA LYS A 97 -17.90 -6.74 5.51
C LYS A 97 -18.02 -7.35 6.91
N GLN A 98 -18.96 -6.86 7.69
CA GLN A 98 -19.23 -7.38 9.04
C GLN A 98 -19.46 -8.91 9.04
N ASP A 99 -20.22 -9.43 8.06
CA ASP A 99 -20.49 -10.86 7.95
C ASP A 99 -19.24 -11.66 7.56
N TRP A 100 -18.35 -11.07 6.76
CA TRP A 100 -17.06 -11.68 6.42
C TRP A 100 -16.16 -11.80 7.65
N LEU A 101 -16.01 -10.72 8.44
CA LEU A 101 -15.25 -10.76 9.69
C LEU A 101 -15.81 -11.81 10.67
N SER A 102 -17.14 -11.89 10.80
CA SER A 102 -17.80 -12.92 11.61
C SER A 102 -17.44 -14.34 11.16
N ARG A 103 -17.47 -14.62 9.84
CA ARG A 103 -17.09 -15.93 9.30
C ARG A 103 -15.61 -16.26 9.52
N LEU A 104 -14.73 -15.26 9.37
CA LEU A 104 -13.30 -15.44 9.63
C LEU A 104 -13.08 -15.79 11.11
N TYR A 105 -13.67 -15.04 12.03
CA TYR A 105 -13.58 -15.31 13.46
C TYR A 105 -14.12 -16.70 13.84
N ASP A 106 -15.30 -17.08 13.35
CA ASP A 106 -15.85 -18.42 13.58
C ASP A 106 -14.96 -19.53 13.02
N THR A 107 -14.34 -19.29 11.87
CA THR A 107 -13.42 -20.24 11.23
C THR A 107 -12.15 -20.39 12.06
N GLU A 108 -11.56 -19.29 12.53
CA GLU A 108 -10.40 -19.29 13.40
C GLU A 108 -10.66 -20.02 14.71
N LEU A 109 -11.80 -19.74 15.37
CA LEU A 109 -12.16 -20.46 16.60
C LEU A 109 -12.30 -21.96 16.38
N LYS A 110 -12.91 -22.39 15.26
CA LYS A 110 -13.06 -23.82 14.93
C LYS A 110 -11.70 -24.47 14.65
N GLN A 111 -10.84 -23.80 13.89
CA GLN A 111 -9.50 -24.30 13.58
C GLN A 111 -8.64 -24.40 14.83
N LEU A 112 -8.64 -23.36 15.68
CA LEU A 112 -7.91 -23.33 16.94
C LEU A 112 -8.36 -24.46 17.87
N LYS A 113 -9.68 -24.65 18.05
CA LYS A 113 -10.23 -25.78 18.83
C LYS A 113 -9.77 -27.13 18.30
N LYS A 114 -9.67 -27.29 16.98
CA LYS A 114 -9.17 -28.53 16.36
C LYS A 114 -7.67 -28.71 16.62
N LYS A 115 -6.86 -27.68 16.41
CA LYS A 115 -5.41 -27.72 16.66
C LYS A 115 -5.10 -28.02 18.11
N ILE A 116 -5.79 -27.38 19.07
CA ILE A 116 -5.63 -27.63 20.51
C ILE A 116 -5.84 -29.12 20.84
N LYS A 117 -6.90 -29.74 20.32
CA LYS A 117 -7.18 -31.16 20.56
C LYS A 117 -6.10 -32.09 20.00
N VAL A 118 -5.59 -31.78 18.80
CA VAL A 118 -4.49 -32.53 18.17
C VAL A 118 -3.22 -32.39 19.02
N PHE A 119 -2.87 -31.15 19.37
CA PHE A 119 -1.68 -30.83 20.15
C PHE A 119 -1.71 -31.45 21.56
N GLU A 120 -2.87 -31.45 22.22
CA GLU A 120 -3.07 -32.12 23.51
C GLU A 120 -2.86 -33.63 23.43
N SER A 121 -3.31 -34.24 22.32
CA SER A 121 -3.11 -35.67 22.06
C SER A 121 -1.63 -36.00 21.82
N GLU A 122 -0.90 -35.13 21.10
CA GLU A 122 0.54 -35.30 20.86
C GLU A 122 1.38 -35.13 22.12
N LEU A 123 1.01 -34.20 23.00
CA LEU A 123 1.67 -33.98 24.30
C LEU A 123 1.47 -35.16 25.26
N SER A 124 0.31 -35.81 25.21
CA SER A 124 -0.05 -36.92 26.11
C SER A 124 0.38 -38.30 25.60
N ALA A 125 0.74 -38.43 24.31
CA ALA A 125 1.17 -39.69 23.72
C ALA A 125 2.51 -40.19 24.31
N GLU A 126 2.57 -41.50 24.62
CA GLU A 126 3.80 -42.19 25.06
C GLU A 126 4.85 -42.33 23.94
N LYS A 127 4.39 -42.39 22.69
CA LYS A 127 5.23 -42.34 21.48
C LYS A 127 4.74 -41.18 20.63
N SER A 128 5.49 -40.09 20.64
CA SER A 128 5.26 -38.91 19.81
C SER A 128 6.40 -38.75 18.82
N ASP A 129 6.11 -38.15 17.66
CA ASP A 129 7.15 -37.69 16.72
C ASP A 129 7.82 -36.39 17.20
N LEU A 130 7.31 -35.79 18.29
CA LEU A 130 7.91 -34.62 18.95
C LEU A 130 9.25 -34.99 19.60
N ASP A 131 10.23 -34.12 19.41
CA ASP A 131 11.50 -34.19 20.13
C ASP A 131 11.26 -34.06 21.65
N GLU A 132 11.92 -34.91 22.44
CA GLU A 132 11.75 -34.94 23.90
C GLU A 132 12.11 -33.62 24.58
N SER A 133 13.11 -32.89 24.07
CA SER A 133 13.47 -31.59 24.62
C SER A 133 12.38 -30.55 24.35
N ARG A 134 11.79 -30.57 23.15
CA ARG A 134 10.70 -29.67 22.79
C ARG A 134 9.42 -29.97 23.57
N LYS A 135 9.10 -31.27 23.76
CA LYS A 135 7.98 -31.72 24.61
C LYS A 135 8.15 -31.23 26.05
N ARG A 136 9.35 -31.32 26.62
CA ARG A 136 9.66 -30.77 27.94
C ARG A 136 9.39 -29.27 28.00
N ASP A 137 9.85 -28.51 27.01
CA ASP A 137 9.71 -27.05 26.98
C ASP A 137 8.23 -26.64 26.92
N TYR A 138 7.39 -27.34 26.14
CA TYR A 138 5.94 -27.14 26.14
C TYR A 138 5.30 -27.41 27.50
N LEU A 139 5.71 -28.48 28.19
CA LEU A 139 5.18 -28.83 29.51
C LEU A 139 5.59 -27.81 30.58
N ILE A 140 6.82 -27.29 30.52
CA ILE A 140 7.28 -26.20 31.40
C ILE A 140 6.40 -24.97 31.21
N TYR A 141 6.25 -24.51 29.96
CA TYR A 141 5.43 -23.33 29.68
C TYR A 141 3.97 -23.54 30.10
N LYS A 142 3.38 -24.68 29.77
CA LYS A 142 2.00 -25.05 30.17
C LYS A 142 1.80 -24.99 31.68
N ALA A 143 2.74 -25.52 32.47
CA ALA A 143 2.66 -25.49 33.92
C ALA A 143 2.70 -24.05 34.48
N CYS A 144 3.54 -23.18 33.90
CA CYS A 144 3.60 -21.77 34.26
C CYS A 144 2.30 -21.03 33.92
N VAL A 145 1.74 -21.25 32.73
CA VAL A 145 0.46 -20.64 32.31
C VAL A 145 -0.68 -21.11 33.22
N HIS A 146 -0.76 -22.42 33.50
CA HIS A 146 -1.75 -22.97 34.43
C HIS A 146 -1.65 -22.29 35.80
N THR A 147 -0.44 -22.21 36.35
CA THR A 147 -0.21 -21.59 37.66
C THR A 147 -0.65 -20.13 37.67
N ALA A 148 -0.24 -19.33 36.68
CA ALA A 148 -0.65 -17.93 36.56
C ALA A 148 -2.18 -17.78 36.51
N TYR A 149 -2.86 -18.59 35.69
CA TYR A 149 -4.30 -18.46 35.52
C TYR A 149 -5.14 -18.89 36.74
N VAL A 150 -4.68 -19.87 37.52
CA VAL A 150 -5.43 -20.40 38.67
C VAL A 150 -4.97 -19.85 40.03
N ASN A 151 -3.90 -19.05 40.08
CA ASN A 151 -3.35 -18.52 41.32
C ASN A 151 -4.39 -17.73 42.14
N ASP A 152 -5.28 -17.04 41.44
CA ASP A 152 -6.40 -16.28 42.02
C ASP A 152 -7.42 -17.14 42.79
N ASP A 153 -7.52 -18.44 42.49
CA ASP A 153 -8.41 -19.37 43.21
C ASP A 153 -8.03 -19.44 44.70
N LEU A 154 -6.74 -19.33 45.03
CA LEU A 154 -6.24 -19.37 46.41
C LEU A 154 -6.75 -18.19 47.25
N ASN A 155 -7.09 -17.07 46.60
CA ASN A 155 -7.58 -15.84 47.22
C ASN A 155 -9.09 -15.63 46.97
N ASN A 156 -9.80 -16.62 46.43
CA ASN A 156 -11.21 -16.54 46.06
C ASN A 156 -11.51 -15.36 45.10
N GLN A 157 -10.62 -15.14 44.14
CA GLN A 157 -10.76 -14.12 43.09
C GLN A 157 -11.10 -14.76 41.73
N GLU A 158 -11.59 -13.97 40.79
CA GLU A 158 -11.82 -14.43 39.43
C GLU A 158 -10.49 -14.72 38.73
N ARG A 159 -10.39 -15.91 38.11
CA ARG A 159 -9.21 -16.36 37.38
C ARG A 159 -8.84 -15.39 36.26
N LYS A 160 -7.61 -14.89 36.31
CA LYS A 160 -7.01 -14.09 35.24
C LYS A 160 -5.51 -14.29 35.27
N ILE A 161 -4.86 -13.90 34.17
CA ILE A 161 -3.42 -13.69 34.16
C ILE A 161 -3.22 -12.19 34.34
N THR A 162 -2.50 -11.80 35.37
CA THR A 162 -2.17 -10.39 35.63
C THR A 162 -1.09 -9.89 34.66
N PHE A 163 -0.95 -8.57 34.55
CA PHE A 163 0.10 -7.96 33.72
C PHE A 163 1.51 -8.47 34.09
N ASP A 164 1.83 -8.52 35.39
CA ASP A 164 3.12 -8.99 35.87
C ASP A 164 3.36 -10.46 35.49
N GLU A 165 2.36 -11.33 35.68
CA GLU A 165 2.44 -12.73 35.27
C GLU A 165 2.60 -12.88 33.76
N GLN A 166 1.87 -12.08 32.97
CA GLN A 166 1.99 -12.08 31.52
C GLN A 166 3.40 -11.70 31.06
N THR A 167 4.03 -10.67 31.65
CA THR A 167 5.40 -10.28 31.29
C THR A 167 6.43 -11.37 31.60
N ILE A 168 6.22 -12.15 32.67
CA ILE A 168 7.06 -13.31 33.02
C ILE A 168 6.86 -14.43 31.99
N LEU A 169 5.61 -14.74 31.62
CA LEU A 169 5.30 -15.73 30.61
C LEU A 169 5.90 -15.36 29.25
N ASN A 170 5.84 -14.08 28.86
CA ASN A 170 6.48 -13.61 27.62
C ASN A 170 7.99 -13.86 27.67
N THR A 171 8.65 -13.51 28.78
CA THR A 171 10.09 -13.77 28.98
C THR A 171 10.42 -15.26 28.89
N LEU A 172 9.63 -16.11 29.51
CA LEU A 172 9.81 -17.57 29.48
C LEU A 172 9.68 -18.11 28.05
N SER A 173 8.62 -17.74 27.33
CA SER A 173 8.36 -18.22 25.97
C SER A 173 9.48 -17.87 25.00
N ALA A 174 10.05 -16.66 25.13
CA ALA A 174 11.19 -16.22 24.33
C ALA A 174 12.45 -17.06 24.58
N ASN A 175 12.75 -17.38 25.85
CA ASN A 175 13.90 -18.20 26.21
C ASN A 175 13.74 -19.68 25.81
N LEU A 176 12.50 -20.15 25.71
CA LEU A 176 12.17 -21.49 25.21
C LEU A 176 12.08 -21.55 23.67
N GLU A 177 12.29 -20.43 22.97
CA GLU A 177 12.15 -20.31 21.52
C GLU A 177 10.79 -20.87 21.02
N LEU A 178 9.70 -20.58 21.74
CA LEU A 178 8.36 -21.00 21.32
C LEU A 178 7.85 -20.12 20.18
N SER A 179 7.17 -20.71 19.20
CA SER A 179 6.48 -19.98 18.14
C SER A 179 5.22 -19.30 18.71
N ILE A 180 4.73 -18.29 18.00
CA ILE A 180 3.49 -17.58 18.37
C ILE A 180 2.32 -18.57 18.45
N GLU A 181 2.23 -19.50 17.50
CA GLU A 181 1.16 -20.49 17.47
C GLU A 181 1.29 -21.51 18.61
N GLU A 182 2.50 -21.97 18.95
CA GLU A 182 2.71 -22.88 20.10
C GLU A 182 2.29 -22.22 21.42
N ILE A 183 2.68 -20.96 21.64
CA ILE A 183 2.26 -20.17 22.81
C ILE A 183 0.74 -20.11 22.86
N LYS A 184 0.11 -19.76 21.74
CA LYS A 184 -1.34 -19.63 21.61
C LYS A 184 -2.05 -20.94 21.91
N LEU A 185 -1.58 -22.06 21.35
CA LEU A 185 -2.15 -23.39 21.60
C LEU A 185 -2.07 -23.74 23.09
N ILE A 186 -0.91 -23.55 23.72
CA ILE A 186 -0.73 -23.84 25.15
C ILE A 186 -1.61 -22.94 26.02
N ASN A 187 -1.69 -21.64 25.71
CA ASN A 187 -2.52 -20.69 26.45
C ASN A 187 -4.00 -21.13 26.42
N TYR A 188 -4.52 -21.47 25.26
CA TYR A 188 -5.91 -21.88 25.09
C TYR A 188 -6.22 -23.33 25.48
N MET A 189 -5.21 -24.13 25.85
CA MET A 189 -5.43 -25.37 26.60
C MET A 189 -5.84 -25.11 28.06
N ILE A 190 -5.46 -23.94 28.59
CA ILE A 190 -5.70 -23.55 29.99
C ILE A 190 -6.86 -22.55 30.08
N ILE A 191 -6.80 -21.51 29.24
CA ILE A 191 -7.76 -20.40 29.22
C ILE A 191 -8.92 -20.77 28.28
N PRO A 192 -10.18 -20.79 28.76
CA PRO A 192 -11.32 -21.19 27.93
C PRO A 192 -11.59 -20.22 26.75
N LEU A 193 -11.82 -20.78 25.57
CA LEU A 193 -12.27 -20.01 24.41
C LEU A 193 -13.74 -19.59 24.57
N LYS A 194 -14.00 -18.27 24.62
CA LYS A 194 -15.35 -17.70 24.65
C LYS A 194 -15.72 -17.17 23.26
N GLN A 195 -16.82 -17.65 22.66
CA GLN A 195 -17.30 -17.07 21.40
C GLN A 195 -18.03 -15.75 21.70
N LEU A 196 -17.57 -14.65 21.09
CA LEU A 196 -18.17 -13.33 21.21
C LEU A 196 -19.08 -13.03 20.01
N GLU A 197 -20.08 -12.18 20.22
CA GLU A 197 -20.92 -11.67 19.15
C GLU A 197 -20.16 -10.64 18.30
N ILE A 198 -20.45 -10.58 17.01
CA ILE A 198 -19.69 -9.73 16.07
C ILE A 198 -19.76 -8.24 16.42
N ASP A 199 -20.89 -7.76 16.95
CA ASP A 199 -21.05 -6.36 17.35
C ASP A 199 -20.21 -6.02 18.60
N GLU A 200 -20.03 -6.98 19.51
CA GLU A 200 -19.14 -6.84 20.66
C GLU A 200 -17.69 -6.74 20.21
N ILE A 201 -17.27 -7.64 19.31
CA ILE A 201 -15.94 -7.66 18.70
C ILE A 201 -15.62 -6.33 18.01
N ILE A 202 -16.51 -5.85 17.14
CA ILE A 202 -16.31 -4.59 16.41
C ILE A 202 -16.24 -3.42 17.39
N THR A 203 -17.06 -3.42 18.44
CA THR A 203 -17.06 -2.36 19.45
C THR A 203 -15.76 -2.35 20.24
N GLU A 204 -15.26 -3.51 20.66
CA GLU A 204 -13.99 -3.65 21.38
C GLU A 204 -12.82 -3.16 20.53
N LEU A 205 -12.68 -3.67 19.30
CA LEU A 205 -11.63 -3.28 18.37
C LEU A 205 -11.66 -1.78 18.02
N ARG A 206 -12.87 -1.20 17.90
CA ARG A 206 -13.04 0.24 17.66
C ARG A 206 -12.61 1.06 18.87
N ASN A 207 -12.89 0.60 20.08
CA ASN A 207 -12.52 1.29 21.31
C ASN A 207 -11.00 1.25 21.56
N LEU A 208 -10.32 0.22 21.07
CA LEU A 208 -8.85 0.14 21.02
C LEU A 208 -8.25 1.01 19.89
N GLY A 209 -9.08 1.61 19.03
CA GLY A 209 -8.61 2.39 17.88
C GLY A 209 -8.01 1.55 16.76
N MET A 210 -8.22 0.23 16.77
CA MET A 210 -7.63 -0.68 15.80
C MET A 210 -8.41 -0.74 14.49
N VAL A 211 -9.72 -0.52 14.55
CA VAL A 211 -10.61 -0.58 13.38
C VAL A 211 -11.55 0.61 13.33
N PHE A 212 -12.00 0.92 12.13
CA PHE A 212 -13.12 1.82 11.86
C PHE A 212 -14.29 1.01 11.34
N PHE A 213 -15.51 1.40 11.69
CA PHE A 213 -16.71 0.70 11.23
C PHE A 213 -17.69 1.67 10.60
N SER A 214 -17.97 1.47 9.32
CA SER A 214 -19.04 2.21 8.65
C SER A 214 -20.37 1.48 8.81
N LYS A 215 -21.29 2.08 9.57
CA LYS A 215 -22.63 1.53 9.76
C LYS A 215 -23.47 1.62 8.50
N LYS A 216 -23.17 2.57 7.62
CA LYS A 216 -23.91 2.77 6.36
C LYS A 216 -23.66 1.62 5.38
N THR A 217 -22.43 1.12 5.32
CA THR A 217 -22.02 0.08 4.38
C THR A 217 -21.82 -1.28 5.05
N ASN A 218 -21.89 -1.35 6.39
CA ASN A 218 -21.53 -2.52 7.20
C ASN A 218 -20.11 -3.04 6.90
N VAL A 219 -19.17 -2.12 6.73
CA VAL A 219 -17.78 -2.41 6.42
C VAL A 219 -16.88 -2.02 7.58
N VAL A 220 -16.02 -2.95 7.99
CA VAL A 220 -14.91 -2.76 8.91
C VAL A 220 -13.67 -2.42 8.09
N TYR A 221 -13.03 -1.31 8.42
CA TYR A 221 -11.79 -0.86 7.82
C TYR A 221 -10.66 -0.94 8.85
N VAL A 222 -9.50 -1.43 8.43
CA VAL A 222 -8.25 -1.42 9.20
C VAL A 222 -7.24 -0.64 8.38
N ALA A 223 -6.65 0.40 8.96
CA ALA A 223 -5.64 1.18 8.26
C ALA A 223 -4.34 0.38 8.13
N ASP A 224 -3.66 0.46 6.97
CA ASP A 224 -2.39 -0.24 6.73
C ASP A 224 -1.33 0.13 7.76
N GLU A 225 -1.34 1.40 8.19
CA GLU A 225 -0.47 1.90 9.24
C GLU A 225 -0.74 1.21 10.59
N ILE A 226 -2.02 0.97 10.93
CA ILE A 226 -2.42 0.26 12.16
C ILE A 226 -2.08 -1.23 12.04
N VAL A 227 -2.32 -1.85 10.88
CA VAL A 227 -1.94 -3.26 10.60
C VAL A 227 -0.46 -3.47 10.89
N THR A 228 0.39 -2.56 10.40
CA THR A 228 1.84 -2.62 10.61
C THR A 228 2.20 -2.54 12.10
N LEU A 229 1.55 -1.66 12.87
CA LEU A 229 1.78 -1.55 14.31
C LEU A 229 1.38 -2.83 15.05
N ILE A 230 0.17 -3.34 14.79
CA ILE A 230 -0.33 -4.58 15.42
C ILE A 230 0.62 -5.74 15.07
N ARG A 231 1.00 -5.88 13.80
CA ARG A 231 1.88 -6.96 13.33
C ARG A 231 3.23 -6.96 14.06
N LYS A 232 3.84 -5.78 14.24
CA LYS A 232 5.10 -5.61 14.99
C LYS A 232 4.94 -5.95 16.48
N ILE A 233 3.85 -5.53 17.11
CA ILE A 233 3.54 -5.89 18.51
C ILE A 233 3.43 -7.41 18.67
N LYS A 234 2.89 -8.11 17.67
CA LYS A 234 2.81 -9.58 17.67
C LYS A 234 4.12 -10.30 17.33
N GLY A 235 5.22 -9.58 17.10
CA GLY A 235 6.50 -10.19 16.71
C GLY A 235 6.57 -10.66 15.25
N LYS A 236 5.58 -10.29 14.42
CA LYS A 236 5.67 -10.46 12.96
C LYS A 236 6.34 -9.21 12.37
N GLU A 237 7.56 -9.37 11.86
CA GLU A 237 8.37 -8.22 11.47
C GLU A 237 7.93 -7.60 10.14
N ILE A 238 7.43 -8.42 9.20
CA ILE A 238 7.03 -8.02 7.85
C ILE A 238 5.72 -8.70 7.44
N ALA A 239 5.03 -8.17 6.43
CA ALA A 239 3.81 -8.77 5.88
C ALA A 239 4.05 -10.18 5.31
N ASP A 240 3.01 -11.01 5.35
CA ASP A 240 3.07 -12.42 4.93
C ASP A 240 3.51 -12.56 3.46
N LYS A 241 3.04 -11.68 2.56
CA LYS A 241 3.51 -11.60 1.16
C LYS A 241 5.02 -11.37 1.02
N TYR A 242 5.63 -10.53 1.85
CA TYR A 242 7.07 -10.27 1.80
C TYR A 242 7.86 -11.43 2.41
N PHE A 243 7.35 -12.02 3.49
CA PHE A 243 8.01 -13.19 4.06
C PHE A 243 7.97 -14.37 3.10
N ARG A 244 6.84 -14.59 2.41
CA ARG A 244 6.73 -15.55 1.31
C ARG A 244 7.75 -15.30 0.22
N ARG A 245 7.94 -14.04 -0.19
CA ARG A 245 8.94 -13.65 -1.19
C ARG A 245 10.35 -14.09 -0.75
N ILE A 246 10.71 -13.90 0.51
CA ILE A 246 11.98 -14.37 1.09
C ILE A 246 12.06 -15.91 1.07
N LEU A 247 11.05 -16.59 1.60
CA LEU A 247 11.03 -18.05 1.72
C LEU A 247 11.13 -18.74 0.35
N ARG A 248 10.52 -18.18 -0.70
CA ARG A 248 10.64 -18.68 -2.08
C ARG A 248 12.06 -18.61 -2.65
N GLN A 249 12.95 -17.79 -2.09
CA GLN A 249 14.36 -17.73 -2.49
C GLN A 249 15.23 -18.79 -1.79
N LEU A 250 14.70 -19.45 -0.75
CA LEU A 250 15.42 -20.47 -0.01
C LEU A 250 15.35 -21.82 -0.73
N ARG A 251 16.41 -22.62 -0.58
CA ARG A 251 16.42 -23.98 -1.13
C ARG A 251 15.56 -24.89 -0.26
N GLU A 252 14.94 -25.91 -0.86
CA GLU A 252 14.10 -26.86 -0.13
C GLU A 252 14.77 -27.49 1.12
N PRO A 253 16.06 -27.86 1.10
CA PRO A 253 16.73 -28.35 2.32
C PRO A 253 16.73 -27.33 3.47
N GLN A 254 16.78 -26.03 3.19
CA GLN A 254 16.71 -24.97 4.20
C GLN A 254 15.30 -24.86 4.77
N ILE A 255 14.28 -24.90 3.92
CA ILE A 255 12.88 -24.93 4.35
C ILE A 255 12.60 -26.15 5.24
N ASN A 256 13.14 -27.33 4.88
CA ASN A 256 13.00 -28.53 5.69
C ASN A 256 13.64 -28.42 7.09
N LEU A 257 14.71 -27.63 7.25
CA LEU A 257 15.30 -27.38 8.57
C LEU A 257 14.35 -26.57 9.45
N VAL A 258 13.77 -25.50 8.90
CA VAL A 258 12.74 -24.70 9.58
C VAL A 258 11.57 -25.59 9.97
N CYS A 259 11.04 -26.39 9.04
CA CYS A 259 9.90 -27.25 9.32
C CYS A 259 10.18 -28.25 10.46
N LYS A 260 11.35 -28.89 10.45
CA LYS A 260 11.73 -29.83 11.52
C LYS A 260 11.88 -29.16 12.88
N LYS A 261 12.43 -27.94 12.92
CA LYS A 261 12.61 -27.20 14.18
C LYS A 261 11.27 -26.81 14.80
N HIS A 262 10.29 -26.44 13.99
CA HIS A 262 9.00 -25.91 14.42
C HIS A 262 7.84 -26.91 14.25
N ASN A 263 8.13 -28.21 14.23
CA ASN A 263 7.14 -29.30 14.14
C ASN A 263 6.14 -29.19 12.97
N ILE A 264 6.60 -28.72 11.81
CA ILE A 264 5.84 -28.67 10.56
C ILE A 264 6.17 -29.92 9.74
N ASP A 265 5.17 -30.51 9.05
CA ASP A 265 5.39 -31.72 8.24
C ASP A 265 6.24 -31.43 6.99
N TRP A 266 7.54 -31.71 7.10
CA TRP A 266 8.52 -31.51 6.04
C TRP A 266 8.31 -32.40 4.80
N ARG A 267 7.37 -33.36 4.82
CA ARG A 267 7.07 -34.25 3.68
C ARG A 267 6.11 -33.63 2.66
N GLN A 268 5.49 -32.51 3.01
CA GLN A 268 4.56 -31.80 2.13
C GLN A 268 5.26 -31.17 0.92
N SER A 269 4.50 -30.53 0.02
CA SER A 269 5.08 -29.73 -1.07
C SER A 269 5.75 -28.47 -0.52
N ILE A 270 6.74 -27.93 -1.25
CA ILE A 270 7.43 -26.70 -0.84
C ILE A 270 6.47 -25.51 -0.63
N ASP A 271 5.45 -25.36 -1.48
CA ASP A 271 4.44 -24.30 -1.33
C ASP A 271 3.63 -24.45 -0.05
N GLN A 272 3.29 -25.69 0.33
CA GLN A 272 2.55 -25.96 1.57
C GLN A 272 3.45 -25.72 2.80
N LYS A 273 4.72 -26.15 2.76
CA LYS A 273 5.69 -25.85 3.84
C LYS A 273 5.84 -24.34 4.07
N ILE A 274 6.01 -23.56 3.00
CA ILE A 274 6.11 -22.10 3.08
C ILE A 274 4.85 -21.50 3.70
N LYS A 275 3.67 -21.99 3.28
CA LYS A 275 2.39 -21.54 3.84
C LYS A 275 2.28 -21.85 5.33
N GLU A 276 2.68 -23.05 5.76
CA GLU A 276 2.66 -23.44 7.17
C GLU A 276 3.66 -22.61 7.99
N ILE A 277 4.88 -22.36 7.49
CA ILE A 277 5.86 -21.48 8.16
C ILE A 277 5.30 -20.09 8.45
N ILE A 278 4.59 -19.49 7.48
CA ILE A 278 3.96 -18.17 7.62
C ILE A 278 2.79 -18.24 8.62
N ASN A 279 1.94 -19.25 8.49
CA ASN A 279 0.76 -19.41 9.34
C ASN A 279 1.10 -19.68 10.81
N GLU A 280 2.17 -20.42 11.08
CA GLU A 280 2.68 -20.69 12.44
C GLU A 280 3.37 -19.47 13.05
N GLY A 281 3.51 -18.36 12.30
CA GLY A 281 4.04 -17.10 12.80
C GLY A 281 5.54 -17.15 13.11
N ILE A 282 6.30 -17.99 12.39
CA ILE A 282 7.75 -18.08 12.58
C ILE A 282 8.40 -16.78 12.12
N SER A 283 9.22 -16.18 12.97
CA SER A 283 9.89 -14.91 12.68
C SER A 283 10.87 -15.02 11.50
N MET A 284 10.85 -14.02 10.62
CA MET A 284 11.81 -13.89 9.53
C MET A 284 13.24 -13.78 10.06
N HIS A 285 13.44 -13.04 11.15
CA HIS A 285 14.70 -12.97 11.85
C HIS A 285 15.19 -14.34 12.32
N ALA A 286 14.34 -15.13 12.99
CA ALA A 286 14.72 -16.48 13.44
C ALA A 286 15.13 -17.37 12.26
N VAL A 287 14.35 -17.34 11.18
CA VAL A 287 14.62 -18.08 9.95
C VAL A 287 15.98 -17.71 9.36
N LEU A 288 16.25 -16.42 9.15
CA LEU A 288 17.47 -15.97 8.47
C LEU A 288 18.72 -15.89 9.36
N SER A 289 18.56 -15.87 10.68
CA SER A 289 19.66 -15.84 11.65
C SER A 289 20.15 -17.23 12.05
N THR A 290 19.23 -18.20 12.19
CA THR A 290 19.53 -19.49 12.80
C THR A 290 18.87 -20.69 12.09
N ASP A 291 17.56 -20.67 11.83
CA ASP A 291 16.81 -21.91 11.52
C ASP A 291 17.16 -22.55 10.17
N ILE A 292 17.63 -21.77 9.20
CA ILE A 292 18.02 -22.29 7.88
C ILE A 292 19.44 -22.86 7.82
N TYR A 293 20.17 -22.81 8.94
CA TYR A 293 21.57 -23.22 9.02
C TYR A 293 21.74 -24.46 9.89
N LYS A 294 22.85 -25.15 9.68
CA LYS A 294 23.33 -26.13 10.66
C LYS A 294 23.93 -25.40 11.86
N PRO A 295 23.89 -25.97 13.07
CA PRO A 295 24.31 -25.30 14.30
C PRO A 295 25.75 -24.74 14.28
N ASP A 296 26.64 -25.38 13.53
CA ASP A 296 28.07 -25.12 13.44
C ASP A 296 28.47 -24.05 12.40
N LEU A 297 27.53 -23.50 11.64
CA LEU A 297 27.86 -22.54 10.58
C LEU A 297 28.33 -21.19 11.16
N ALA A 298 29.51 -20.74 10.72
CA ALA A 298 30.10 -19.48 11.15
C ALA A 298 29.23 -18.25 10.81
N ILE A 299 29.16 -17.28 11.72
CA ILE A 299 28.38 -16.04 11.57
C ILE A 299 28.78 -15.27 10.30
N THR A 300 30.05 -15.31 9.91
CA THR A 300 30.55 -14.67 8.68
C THR A 300 29.90 -15.24 7.42
N ASP A 301 29.65 -16.55 7.38
CA ASP A 301 29.03 -17.18 6.22
C ASP A 301 27.51 -16.97 6.20
N ARG A 302 26.88 -16.90 7.37
CA ARG A 302 25.48 -16.44 7.51
C ARG A 302 25.30 -15.02 6.95
N LYS A 303 26.20 -14.09 7.29
CA LYS A 303 26.20 -12.73 6.74
C LYS A 303 26.36 -12.70 5.21
N LYS A 304 27.27 -13.52 4.67
CA LYS A 304 27.45 -13.63 3.20
C LYS A 304 26.19 -14.14 2.53
N PHE A 305 25.54 -15.14 3.11
CA PHE A 305 24.26 -15.67 2.62
C PHE A 305 23.19 -14.58 2.57
N VAL A 306 22.98 -13.83 3.66
CA VAL A 306 21.98 -12.74 3.69
C VAL A 306 22.30 -11.65 2.65
N ASN A 307 23.57 -11.29 2.47
CA ASN A 307 23.95 -10.34 1.41
C ASN A 307 23.61 -10.87 0.01
N GLU A 308 23.90 -12.13 -0.27
CA GLU A 308 23.58 -12.75 -1.56
C GLU A 308 22.08 -12.83 -1.79
N LEU A 309 21.32 -13.22 -0.77
CA LEU A 309 19.87 -13.24 -0.77
C LEU A 309 19.29 -11.86 -1.11
N CYS A 310 19.75 -10.80 -0.44
CA CYS A 310 19.28 -9.44 -0.70
C CYS A 310 19.71 -8.92 -2.08
N ASP A 311 21.00 -8.99 -2.40
CA ASP A 311 21.57 -8.36 -3.60
C ASP A 311 21.18 -9.09 -4.89
N LYS A 312 21.21 -10.44 -4.89
CA LYS A 312 21.05 -11.24 -6.12
C LYS A 312 19.65 -11.84 -6.25
N ASN A 313 19.15 -12.47 -5.19
CA ASN A 313 17.90 -13.24 -5.26
C ASN A 313 16.68 -12.33 -5.19
N LEU A 314 16.66 -11.40 -4.22
CA LEU A 314 15.59 -10.43 -4.06
C LEU A 314 15.77 -9.20 -4.96
N GLY A 315 16.99 -8.95 -5.45
CA GLY A 315 17.30 -7.83 -6.33
C GLY A 315 17.18 -6.46 -5.64
N ILE A 316 17.46 -6.41 -4.34
CA ILE A 316 17.27 -5.20 -3.54
C ILE A 316 18.33 -4.16 -3.90
N SER A 317 17.88 -2.93 -4.19
CA SER A 317 18.72 -1.79 -4.48
C SER A 317 18.14 -0.52 -3.83
N PRO A 318 18.94 0.28 -3.10
CA PRO A 318 20.37 0.08 -2.82
C PRO A 318 20.64 -1.12 -1.89
N LYS A 319 21.89 -1.59 -1.85
CA LYS A 319 22.28 -2.74 -1.04
C LYS A 319 22.01 -2.53 0.45
N ILE A 320 21.57 -3.58 1.13
CA ILE A 320 21.30 -3.56 2.57
C ILE A 320 22.61 -3.46 3.38
N GLY A 321 22.78 -2.33 4.07
CA GLY A 321 23.91 -2.06 4.97
C GLY A 321 23.81 -2.77 6.33
N GLY A 322 24.81 -2.59 7.19
CA GLY A 322 24.87 -3.15 8.56
C GLY A 322 26.19 -3.87 8.86
N ALA A 323 26.71 -3.71 10.09
CA ALA A 323 27.98 -4.29 10.51
C ALA A 323 27.81 -5.71 11.06
N THR A 324 26.72 -5.94 11.79
CA THR A 324 26.33 -7.25 12.33
C THR A 324 25.32 -7.97 11.43
N LEU A 325 25.00 -9.23 11.75
CA LEU A 325 23.94 -9.97 11.05
C LEU A 325 22.58 -9.38 11.43
N ASP A 326 22.43 -9.06 12.72
CA ASP A 326 21.27 -8.41 13.30
C ASP A 326 20.96 -7.05 12.66
N ASP A 327 21.97 -6.20 12.49
CA ASP A 327 21.84 -4.91 11.79
C ASP A 327 21.29 -5.09 10.37
N LYS A 328 21.76 -6.13 9.68
CA LYS A 328 21.35 -6.43 8.29
C LYS A 328 19.91 -6.90 8.22
N LEU A 329 19.50 -7.76 9.15
CA LEU A 329 18.11 -8.23 9.23
C LEU A 329 17.18 -7.08 9.61
N THR A 330 17.57 -6.24 10.56
CA THR A 330 16.83 -5.01 10.91
C THR A 330 16.67 -4.07 9.72
N ASN A 331 17.74 -3.84 8.95
CA ASN A 331 17.66 -3.01 7.74
C ASN A 331 16.81 -3.68 6.62
N LEU A 332 16.79 -5.00 6.55
CA LEU A 332 15.91 -5.72 5.62
C LEU A 332 14.44 -5.57 6.01
N VAL A 333 14.10 -5.64 7.30
CA VAL A 333 12.74 -5.32 7.80
C VAL A 333 12.37 -3.89 7.40
N LYS A 334 13.26 -2.93 7.67
CA LYS A 334 13.03 -1.52 7.32
C LYS A 334 12.77 -1.32 5.82
N TYR A 335 13.50 -2.03 4.96
CA TYR A 335 13.27 -1.99 3.52
C TYR A 335 11.86 -2.44 3.13
N PHE A 336 11.36 -3.54 3.72
CA PHE A 336 10.00 -3.99 3.44
C PHE A 336 8.93 -3.09 4.05
N ASP A 337 9.17 -2.51 5.22
CA ASP A 337 8.29 -1.49 5.80
C ASP A 337 8.17 -0.27 4.87
N GLU A 338 9.28 0.19 4.29
CA GLU A 338 9.29 1.29 3.32
C GLU A 338 8.50 0.91 2.04
N ILE A 339 8.67 -0.31 1.52
CA ILE A 339 7.89 -0.78 0.36
C ILE A 339 6.39 -0.89 0.66
N GLU A 340 6.02 -1.31 1.86
CA GLU A 340 4.62 -1.42 2.28
C GLU A 340 3.96 -0.06 2.46
N ALA A 341 4.73 0.91 2.97
CA ALA A 341 4.30 2.29 3.14
C ALA A 341 4.21 3.03 1.80
N ASP A 342 4.99 2.62 0.79
CA ASP A 342 5.00 3.23 -0.53
C ASP A 342 3.74 2.86 -1.35
N ASP A 343 3.12 3.84 -2.00
CA ASP A 343 1.98 3.62 -2.92
C ASP A 343 2.42 3.19 -4.32
N LYS A 344 3.73 3.22 -4.60
CA LYS A 344 4.29 2.86 -5.91
C LYS A 344 4.21 1.36 -6.14
N VAL A 345 3.83 1.01 -7.36
CA VAL A 345 3.56 -0.37 -7.81
C VAL A 345 4.56 -0.88 -8.86
N GLY A 346 5.50 -0.03 -9.30
CA GLY A 346 6.58 -0.37 -10.25
C GLY A 346 6.18 -0.42 -11.73
N ILE A 347 4.88 -0.40 -12.03
CA ILE A 347 4.27 -0.23 -13.36
C ILE A 347 3.11 0.78 -13.25
N SER A 348 2.53 1.24 -14.35
CA SER A 348 1.33 2.08 -14.29
C SER A 348 0.11 1.30 -13.77
N VAL A 349 -0.88 2.00 -13.23
CA VAL A 349 -2.19 1.43 -12.84
C VAL A 349 -2.86 0.80 -14.06
N ASP A 350 -2.82 1.46 -15.22
CA ASP A 350 -3.31 0.92 -16.49
C ASP A 350 -2.55 -0.36 -16.90
N GLY A 351 -1.22 -0.39 -16.68
CA GLY A 351 -0.39 -1.56 -16.91
C GLY A 351 -0.76 -2.73 -15.99
N TYR A 352 -1.10 -2.43 -14.74
CA TYR A 352 -1.60 -3.43 -13.79
C TYR A 352 -2.98 -3.96 -14.18
N GLU A 353 -3.90 -3.08 -14.57
CA GLU A 353 -5.24 -3.47 -15.04
C GLU A 353 -5.16 -4.39 -16.27
N LYS A 354 -4.28 -4.05 -17.22
CA LYS A 354 -4.00 -4.87 -18.40
C LYS A 354 -3.41 -6.23 -18.01
N LEU A 355 -2.43 -6.25 -17.09
CA LEU A 355 -1.87 -7.50 -16.58
C LEU A 355 -2.95 -8.42 -15.97
N LEU A 356 -3.82 -7.87 -15.12
CA LEU A 356 -4.90 -8.64 -14.47
C LEU A 356 -5.90 -9.19 -15.48
N THR A 357 -6.26 -8.39 -16.49
CA THR A 357 -7.15 -8.80 -17.58
C THR A 357 -6.52 -9.97 -18.35
N GLU A 358 -5.28 -9.83 -18.78
CA GLU A 358 -4.59 -10.84 -19.57
C GLU A 358 -4.28 -12.13 -18.78
N LEU A 359 -4.01 -12.00 -17.47
CA LEU A 359 -3.90 -13.14 -16.56
C LEU A 359 -5.22 -13.90 -16.49
N THR A 360 -6.35 -13.19 -16.36
CA THR A 360 -7.69 -13.81 -16.29
C THR A 360 -8.03 -14.57 -17.58
N GLU A 361 -7.70 -14.00 -18.75
CA GLU A 361 -7.89 -14.65 -20.06
C GLU A 361 -7.02 -15.90 -20.26
N THR A 362 -5.87 -15.95 -19.60
CA THR A 362 -4.87 -17.01 -19.80
C THR A 362 -4.93 -18.10 -18.75
N LEU A 363 -5.27 -17.74 -17.52
CA LEU A 363 -5.28 -18.60 -16.35
C LEU A 363 -6.69 -18.59 -15.72
N PRO A 364 -7.62 -19.47 -16.15
CA PRO A 364 -9.02 -19.41 -15.73
C PRO A 364 -9.28 -19.47 -14.21
N LYS A 365 -8.35 -20.07 -13.44
CA LYS A 365 -8.47 -20.22 -11.98
C LYS A 365 -7.75 -19.13 -11.18
N ILE A 366 -7.17 -18.13 -11.85
CA ILE A 366 -6.36 -17.11 -11.18
C ILE A 366 -7.18 -16.29 -10.16
N LYS A 367 -8.43 -15.98 -10.50
CA LYS A 367 -9.36 -15.28 -9.62
C LYS A 367 -9.55 -16.04 -8.31
N ASP A 368 -9.84 -17.34 -8.38
CA ASP A 368 -10.06 -18.17 -7.20
C ASP A 368 -8.79 -18.32 -6.36
N LEU A 369 -7.63 -18.40 -7.02
CA LEU A 369 -6.33 -18.44 -6.35
C LEU A 369 -6.07 -17.16 -5.55
N ILE A 370 -6.25 -15.99 -6.16
CA ILE A 370 -6.07 -14.68 -5.51
C ILE A 370 -7.07 -14.51 -4.36
N LYS A 371 -8.36 -14.82 -4.57
CA LYS A 371 -9.38 -14.74 -3.52
C LYS A 371 -9.03 -15.62 -2.33
N LYS A 372 -8.61 -16.86 -2.58
CA LYS A 372 -8.27 -17.81 -1.52
C LYS A 372 -7.02 -17.39 -0.77
N GLU A 373 -6.01 -16.90 -1.47
CA GLU A 373 -4.71 -16.59 -0.86
C GLU A 373 -4.76 -15.32 0.00
N PHE A 374 -5.49 -14.30 -0.44
CA PHE A 374 -5.63 -13.04 0.27
C PHE A 374 -6.96 -12.93 1.03
N GLU A 375 -7.76 -14.00 1.15
CA GLU A 375 -9.06 -13.99 1.86
C GLU A 375 -10.05 -12.91 1.33
N LEU A 376 -10.04 -12.62 0.03
CA LEU A 376 -10.88 -11.57 -0.57
C LEU A 376 -12.33 -12.02 -0.73
N GLN A 377 -13.25 -11.18 -0.26
CA GLN A 377 -14.69 -11.46 -0.18
C GLN A 377 -15.49 -11.18 -1.47
N GLU A 378 -15.02 -10.26 -2.33
CA GLU A 378 -15.79 -9.83 -3.51
C GLU A 378 -15.66 -10.80 -4.70
N GLU A 379 -16.59 -10.71 -5.66
CA GLU A 379 -16.51 -11.50 -6.89
C GLU A 379 -15.57 -10.87 -7.92
N ASN A 380 -15.58 -9.55 -8.06
CA ASN A 380 -14.78 -8.86 -9.09
C ASN A 380 -13.47 -8.33 -8.52
N VAL A 381 -12.60 -9.24 -8.05
CA VAL A 381 -11.31 -8.89 -7.42
C VAL A 381 -10.20 -8.57 -8.42
N MET A 382 -10.36 -8.94 -9.69
CA MET A 382 -9.35 -8.75 -10.75
C MET A 382 -9.35 -7.31 -11.29
N ARG A 383 -9.25 -6.33 -10.40
CA ARG A 383 -9.17 -4.90 -10.72
C ARG A 383 -8.00 -4.29 -9.94
N SER A 384 -7.18 -3.50 -10.61
CA SER A 384 -6.00 -2.86 -10.04
C SER A 384 -6.39 -1.99 -8.84
N SER A 385 -7.36 -1.09 -9.01
CA SER A 385 -7.85 -0.22 -7.93
C SER A 385 -8.35 -0.99 -6.70
N TYR A 386 -9.04 -2.11 -6.93
CA TYR A 386 -9.49 -2.98 -5.84
C TYR A 386 -8.30 -3.59 -5.09
N LEU A 387 -7.36 -4.23 -5.79
CA LEU A 387 -6.21 -4.88 -5.14
C LEU A 387 -5.29 -3.87 -4.43
N LEU A 388 -5.12 -2.67 -4.99
CA LEU A 388 -4.34 -1.60 -4.37
C LEU A 388 -4.98 -1.07 -3.08
N ASP A 389 -6.30 -1.09 -2.97
CA ASP A 389 -6.99 -0.77 -1.71
C ASP A 389 -6.68 -1.76 -0.59
N TYR A 390 -6.28 -3.00 -0.94
CA TYR A 390 -5.75 -4.01 -0.04
C TYR A 390 -4.22 -4.01 0.04
N ASN A 391 -3.55 -3.01 -0.54
CA ASN A 391 -2.08 -2.95 -0.65
C ASN A 391 -1.48 -4.18 -1.37
N ILE A 392 -2.22 -4.79 -2.30
CA ILE A 392 -1.77 -5.95 -3.09
C ILE A 392 -1.24 -5.43 -4.44
N LYS A 393 0.07 -5.45 -4.59
CA LYS A 393 0.79 -4.91 -5.77
C LYS A 393 0.92 -5.98 -6.87
N PRO A 394 1.25 -5.59 -8.12
CA PRO A 394 1.39 -6.52 -9.24
C PRO A 394 2.35 -7.69 -8.95
N LYS A 395 3.47 -7.40 -8.29
CA LYS A 395 4.46 -8.41 -7.91
C LYS A 395 3.88 -9.44 -6.94
N ASP A 396 3.06 -9.00 -5.98
CA ASP A 396 2.44 -9.86 -4.98
C ASP A 396 1.45 -10.83 -5.64
N VAL A 397 0.70 -10.36 -6.65
CA VAL A 397 -0.19 -11.22 -7.46
C VAL A 397 0.61 -12.27 -8.24
N LEU A 398 1.72 -11.89 -8.86
CA LEU A 398 2.52 -12.83 -9.65
C LEU A 398 3.19 -13.89 -8.77
N GLU A 399 3.60 -13.54 -7.56
CA GLU A 399 4.34 -14.44 -6.65
C GLU A 399 3.48 -15.54 -6.00
N ILE A 400 2.15 -15.42 -6.05
CA ILE A 400 1.25 -16.50 -5.63
C ILE A 400 0.96 -17.51 -6.75
N ILE A 401 1.29 -17.18 -8.00
CA ILE A 401 1.02 -18.04 -9.15
C ILE A 401 2.08 -19.15 -9.22
N PRO A 402 1.70 -20.43 -9.33
CA PRO A 402 2.64 -21.53 -9.51
C PRO A 402 3.53 -21.31 -10.73
N SER A 403 4.82 -21.68 -10.62
CA SER A 403 5.82 -21.42 -11.67
C SER A 403 5.43 -21.97 -13.04
N ASP A 404 4.82 -23.16 -13.11
CA ASP A 404 4.34 -23.74 -14.36
C ASP A 404 3.24 -22.89 -15.04
N SER A 405 2.39 -22.25 -14.23
CA SER A 405 1.32 -21.37 -14.73
C SER A 405 1.88 -20.02 -15.19
N LEU A 406 2.89 -19.48 -14.49
CA LEU A 406 3.62 -18.29 -14.95
C LEU A 406 4.34 -18.55 -16.27
N THR A 407 5.00 -19.71 -16.42
CA THR A 407 5.66 -20.09 -17.69
C THR A 407 4.64 -20.16 -18.83
N LYS A 408 3.50 -20.83 -18.62
CA LYS A 408 2.40 -20.88 -19.61
C LYS A 408 1.90 -19.49 -20.00
N PHE A 409 1.79 -18.59 -19.03
CA PHE A 409 1.41 -17.20 -19.29
C PHE A 409 2.46 -16.50 -20.16
N CYS A 410 3.74 -16.60 -19.79
CA CYS A 410 4.84 -16.02 -20.58
C CYS A 410 4.86 -16.55 -22.01
N ASP A 411 4.75 -17.86 -22.21
CA ASP A 411 4.77 -18.50 -23.54
C ASP A 411 3.61 -18.01 -24.41
N LYS A 412 2.39 -17.92 -23.85
CA LYS A 412 1.21 -17.44 -24.58
C LYS A 412 1.32 -15.96 -24.96
N LYS A 413 1.99 -15.16 -24.13
CA LYS A 413 2.14 -13.70 -24.33
C LYS A 413 3.45 -13.32 -25.02
N GLY A 414 4.29 -14.28 -25.37
CA GLY A 414 5.59 -14.02 -26.02
C GLY A 414 6.59 -13.31 -25.09
N ILE A 415 6.44 -13.46 -23.78
CA ILE A 415 7.32 -12.85 -22.77
C ILE A 415 8.55 -13.76 -22.57
N LYS A 416 9.73 -13.15 -22.45
CA LYS A 416 10.98 -13.87 -22.14
C LYS A 416 10.83 -14.74 -20.90
N THR A 417 11.24 -16.01 -21.01
CA THR A 417 11.24 -16.99 -19.90
C THR A 417 12.60 -17.18 -19.24
N ARG A 418 13.67 -16.60 -19.82
CA ARG A 418 15.02 -16.62 -19.23
C ARG A 418 15.12 -15.63 -18.06
N GLY A 419 15.63 -16.07 -16.93
CA GLY A 419 15.78 -15.26 -15.72
C GLY A 419 14.52 -15.25 -14.86
N SER A 420 14.26 -14.15 -14.15
CA SER A 420 13.06 -14.03 -13.31
C SER A 420 11.81 -13.82 -14.17
N LEU A 421 10.87 -14.77 -14.14
CA LEU A 421 9.59 -14.67 -14.84
C LEU A 421 8.78 -13.45 -14.35
N VAL A 422 8.77 -13.21 -13.04
CA VAL A 422 8.04 -12.10 -12.43
C VAL A 422 8.55 -10.75 -12.95
N GLU A 423 9.87 -10.52 -12.91
CA GLU A 423 10.46 -9.28 -13.42
C GLU A 423 10.27 -9.12 -14.92
N ASN A 424 10.34 -10.22 -15.67
CA ASN A 424 10.11 -10.22 -17.11
C ASN A 424 8.66 -9.84 -17.46
N ILE A 425 7.69 -10.32 -16.68
CA ILE A 425 6.28 -9.95 -16.83
C ILE A 425 6.11 -8.48 -16.47
N LEU A 426 6.57 -8.02 -15.30
CA LEU A 426 6.43 -6.62 -14.88
C LEU A 426 7.01 -5.66 -15.91
N GLU A 427 8.20 -5.95 -16.45
CA GLU A 427 8.81 -5.10 -17.49
C GLU A 427 8.00 -5.09 -18.79
N ASN A 428 7.35 -6.21 -19.17
CA ASN A 428 6.49 -6.28 -20.35
C ASN A 428 5.21 -5.44 -20.20
N PHE A 429 4.68 -5.34 -18.98
CA PHE A 429 3.50 -4.54 -18.67
C PHE A 429 3.83 -3.14 -18.16
N LYS A 430 5.10 -2.75 -18.18
CA LYS A 430 5.54 -1.41 -17.87
C LYS A 430 5.20 -0.48 -19.03
N ASP A 431 3.99 0.08 -18.98
CA ASP A 431 3.59 1.14 -19.89
C ASP A 431 4.29 2.43 -19.46
N ALA A 432 5.48 2.66 -20.01
CA ALA A 432 6.27 3.85 -19.70
C ALA A 432 5.48 5.13 -19.97
N GLU A 433 4.68 5.18 -21.04
CA GLU A 433 3.88 6.37 -21.36
C GLU A 433 2.85 6.67 -20.28
N ASN A 434 2.05 5.67 -19.89
CA ASN A 434 1.08 5.86 -18.82
C ASN A 434 1.75 6.14 -17.47
N LEU A 435 2.91 5.54 -17.20
CA LEU A 435 3.69 5.86 -16.00
C LEU A 435 4.12 7.33 -15.98
N TYR A 436 4.52 7.91 -17.12
CA TYR A 436 4.81 9.35 -17.21
C TYR A 436 3.55 10.22 -17.05
N ILE A 437 2.40 9.78 -17.56
CA ILE A 437 1.12 10.51 -17.42
C ILE A 437 0.62 10.50 -15.97
N GLU A 438 0.71 9.37 -15.26
CA GLU A 438 0.38 9.28 -13.83
C GLU A 438 1.24 10.23 -12.98
N ASN A 439 2.46 10.49 -13.44
CA ASN A 439 3.43 11.38 -12.80
C ASN A 439 3.49 12.77 -13.44
N TYR A 440 2.49 13.13 -14.25
CA TYR A 440 2.47 14.36 -15.04
C TYR A 440 2.60 15.63 -14.20
N GLU A 441 2.01 15.65 -13.00
CA GLU A 441 2.15 16.74 -12.05
C GLU A 441 3.59 16.93 -11.58
N LEU A 442 4.29 15.85 -11.22
CA LEU A 442 5.71 15.89 -10.85
C LEU A 442 6.61 16.33 -12.01
N VAL A 443 6.28 15.93 -13.25
CA VAL A 443 6.95 16.45 -14.45
C VAL A 443 6.74 17.96 -14.58
N GLY A 444 5.52 18.43 -14.35
CA GLY A 444 5.17 19.86 -14.34
C GLY A 444 5.96 20.65 -13.30
N TYR A 445 6.06 20.12 -12.07
CA TYR A 445 6.87 20.69 -10.98
C TYR A 445 8.39 20.49 -11.16
N ARG A 446 8.80 19.80 -12.21
CA ARG A 446 10.20 19.41 -12.47
C ARG A 446 10.85 18.70 -11.26
N ASP A 447 10.06 17.91 -10.54
CA ASP A 447 10.50 17.20 -9.34
C ASP A 447 11.27 15.93 -9.69
N LEU A 448 12.58 16.07 -9.86
CA LEU A 448 13.47 14.94 -10.14
C LEU A 448 13.53 13.92 -9.00
N ALA A 449 13.31 14.34 -7.75
CA ALA A 449 13.35 13.43 -6.62
C ALA A 449 12.12 12.53 -6.69
N GLY A 450 10.91 13.11 -6.72
CA GLY A 450 9.66 12.38 -6.85
C GLY A 450 9.63 11.47 -8.09
N LEU A 451 10.10 11.96 -9.25
CA LEU A 451 10.17 11.15 -10.47
C LEU A 451 11.11 9.94 -10.32
N LYS A 452 12.31 10.14 -9.77
CA LYS A 452 13.27 9.03 -9.55
C LYS A 452 12.71 7.99 -8.60
N GLU A 453 12.07 8.45 -7.53
CA GLU A 453 11.42 7.55 -6.60
C GLU A 453 10.26 6.78 -7.27
N ASN A 454 9.57 7.38 -8.25
CA ASN A 454 8.52 6.75 -9.06
C ASN A 454 9.07 5.87 -10.21
N GLY A 455 10.36 5.54 -10.15
CA GLY A 455 11.02 4.69 -11.15
C GLY A 455 11.27 5.37 -12.50
N ILE A 456 11.06 6.69 -12.58
CA ILE A 456 11.24 7.48 -13.79
C ILE A 456 12.65 8.10 -13.79
N LYS A 457 13.45 7.70 -14.77
CA LYS A 457 14.78 8.27 -15.01
C LYS A 457 14.71 9.22 -16.19
N VAL A 458 14.79 10.52 -15.91
CA VAL A 458 14.80 11.60 -16.92
C VAL A 458 15.82 12.67 -16.53
N LYS A 459 16.44 13.33 -17.52
CA LYS A 459 17.34 14.45 -17.24
C LYS A 459 16.55 15.73 -16.99
N GLU A 460 17.08 16.60 -16.14
CA GLU A 460 16.42 17.87 -15.83
C GLU A 460 16.14 18.74 -17.05
N SER A 461 17.08 18.76 -18.00
CA SER A 461 17.00 19.52 -19.25
C SER A 461 15.86 19.05 -20.16
N GLU A 462 15.41 17.80 -20.00
CA GLU A 462 14.40 17.17 -20.85
C GLU A 462 12.98 17.35 -20.29
N LEU A 463 12.83 17.80 -19.03
CA LEU A 463 11.52 17.90 -18.34
C LEU A 463 10.56 18.88 -19.00
N GLY A 464 11.05 19.99 -19.57
CA GLY A 464 10.19 20.94 -20.29
C GLY A 464 9.53 20.29 -21.51
N ILE A 465 10.36 19.67 -22.35
CA ILE A 465 9.92 18.96 -23.56
C ILE A 465 9.04 17.77 -23.18
N LEU A 466 9.39 17.04 -22.12
CA LEU A 466 8.56 15.93 -21.64
C LEU A 466 7.18 16.42 -21.18
N PHE A 467 7.09 17.56 -20.50
CA PHE A 467 5.82 18.14 -20.08
C PHE A 467 4.94 18.51 -21.28
N GLU A 468 5.52 19.15 -22.30
CA GLU A 468 4.83 19.45 -23.58
C GLU A 468 4.33 18.16 -24.27
N ASP A 469 5.21 17.17 -24.40
CA ASP A 469 4.90 15.89 -25.05
C ASP A 469 3.79 15.12 -24.31
N LEU A 470 3.80 15.12 -22.97
CA LEU A 470 2.74 14.50 -22.16
C LEU A 470 1.42 15.27 -22.28
N THR A 471 1.47 16.61 -22.28
CA THR A 471 0.28 17.44 -22.50
C THR A 471 -0.37 17.12 -23.85
N ARG A 472 0.43 17.00 -24.91
CA ARG A 472 -0.03 16.58 -26.24
C ARG A 472 -0.70 15.21 -26.21
N LYS A 473 -0.08 14.23 -25.53
CA LYS A 473 -0.64 12.88 -25.40
C LYS A 473 -1.96 12.89 -24.65
N ILE A 474 -2.05 13.62 -23.53
CA ILE A 474 -3.29 13.77 -22.76
C ILE A 474 -4.40 14.36 -23.63
N LEU A 475 -4.14 15.43 -24.37
CA LEU A 475 -5.12 16.04 -25.29
C LEU A 475 -5.56 15.07 -26.39
N SER A 476 -4.63 14.29 -26.94
CA SER A 476 -4.94 13.26 -27.93
C SER A 476 -5.83 12.16 -27.32
N LYS A 477 -5.56 11.74 -26.08
CA LYS A 477 -6.38 10.77 -25.33
C LYS A 477 -7.76 11.31 -24.96
N LEU A 478 -7.91 12.63 -24.80
CA LEU A 478 -9.20 13.33 -24.70
C LEU A 478 -9.93 13.43 -26.05
N GLY A 479 -9.35 12.88 -27.13
CA GLY A 479 -9.94 12.82 -28.46
C GLY A 479 -9.80 14.09 -29.28
N PHE A 480 -8.92 15.02 -28.89
CA PHE A 480 -8.60 16.21 -29.68
C PHE A 480 -7.64 15.88 -30.84
N GLN A 481 -7.80 16.57 -31.97
CA GLN A 481 -6.88 16.48 -33.10
C GLN A 481 -5.67 17.39 -32.86
N VAL A 482 -4.60 16.86 -32.25
CA VAL A 482 -3.33 17.56 -32.14
C VAL A 482 -2.58 17.47 -33.46
N ASP A 483 -2.31 18.62 -34.10
CA ASP A 483 -1.77 18.69 -35.47
C ASP A 483 -0.31 19.19 -35.46
N GLU A 484 0.63 18.24 -35.39
CA GLU A 484 2.07 18.53 -35.38
C GLU A 484 2.59 19.06 -36.71
N ASP A 485 1.99 18.64 -37.83
CA ASP A 485 2.41 19.11 -39.16
C ASP A 485 1.99 20.57 -39.36
N LEU A 486 0.76 20.91 -38.98
CA LEU A 486 0.30 22.29 -38.96
C LEU A 486 1.15 23.14 -38.01
N ARG A 487 1.42 22.66 -36.79
CA ARG A 487 2.29 23.37 -35.83
C ARG A 487 3.66 23.67 -36.42
N LYS A 488 4.33 22.68 -37.03
CA LYS A 488 5.63 22.87 -37.69
C LYS A 488 5.56 23.85 -38.85
N SER A 489 4.45 23.85 -39.61
CA SER A 489 4.26 24.78 -40.72
C SER A 489 4.00 26.22 -40.29
N LEU A 490 3.34 26.42 -39.15
CA LEU A 490 3.07 27.74 -38.57
C LEU A 490 4.32 28.29 -37.86
N ASN A 491 5.07 27.45 -37.15
CA ASN A 491 6.18 27.87 -36.31
C ASN A 491 7.34 28.48 -37.13
N THR A 492 7.92 29.56 -36.59
CA THR A 492 9.12 30.20 -37.13
C THR A 492 10.33 29.99 -36.21
N SER A 493 11.49 30.53 -36.59
CA SER A 493 12.68 30.51 -35.72
C SER A 493 12.47 31.30 -34.42
N LYS A 494 11.57 32.29 -34.41
CA LYS A 494 11.27 33.17 -33.27
C LYS A 494 10.00 32.77 -32.53
N ASP A 495 8.99 32.32 -33.26
CA ASP A 495 7.65 32.09 -32.74
C ASP A 495 7.29 30.61 -32.85
N LYS A 496 7.28 29.91 -31.71
CA LYS A 496 7.03 28.48 -31.64
C LYS A 496 5.91 28.20 -30.65
N ALA A 497 4.74 27.87 -31.17
CA ALA A 497 3.68 27.32 -30.34
C ALA A 497 4.07 25.90 -29.90
N ASP A 498 3.78 25.58 -28.64
CA ASP A 498 4.06 24.26 -28.08
C ASP A 498 3.13 23.21 -28.69
N ILE A 499 1.81 23.48 -28.70
CA ILE A 499 0.80 22.54 -29.19
C ILE A 499 -0.29 23.30 -29.97
N VAL A 500 -0.72 22.72 -31.10
CA VAL A 500 -1.83 23.20 -31.92
C VAL A 500 -2.91 22.13 -32.00
N VAL A 501 -4.13 22.46 -31.58
CA VAL A 501 -5.31 21.59 -31.70
C VAL A 501 -6.23 22.14 -32.77
N LYS A 502 -6.57 21.28 -33.74
CA LYS A 502 -7.52 21.61 -34.80
C LYS A 502 -8.94 21.26 -34.38
N ILE A 503 -9.85 22.24 -34.43
CA ILE A 503 -11.26 22.07 -34.08
C ILE A 503 -12.14 21.92 -35.32
N SER A 504 -11.82 22.70 -36.36
CA SER A 504 -12.45 22.61 -37.68
C SER A 504 -11.41 22.93 -38.75
N GLU A 505 -11.80 23.03 -40.03
CA GLU A 505 -10.85 23.34 -41.12
C GLU A 505 -10.06 24.63 -40.91
N LYS A 506 -10.68 25.64 -40.26
CA LYS A 506 -10.08 26.96 -40.04
C LYS A 506 -9.99 27.38 -38.58
N GLU A 507 -10.50 26.60 -37.63
CA GLU A 507 -10.49 26.98 -36.21
C GLU A 507 -9.48 26.17 -35.40
N LEU A 508 -8.67 26.88 -34.62
CA LEU A 508 -7.58 26.33 -33.82
C LEU A 508 -7.72 26.70 -32.34
N ILE A 509 -7.25 25.80 -31.48
CA ILE A 509 -6.89 26.11 -30.10
C ILE A 509 -5.36 26.06 -30.01
N LEU A 510 -4.76 27.12 -29.51
CA LEU A 510 -3.33 27.18 -29.23
C LEU A 510 -3.09 26.86 -27.76
N ILE A 511 -2.08 26.05 -27.49
CA ILE A 511 -1.80 25.59 -26.13
C ILE A 511 -0.32 25.80 -25.85
N GLU A 512 -0.05 26.50 -24.75
CA GLU A 512 1.29 26.79 -24.23
C GLU A 512 1.48 25.99 -22.93
N CYS A 513 2.67 25.42 -22.74
CA CYS A 513 3.01 24.61 -21.58
C CYS A 513 4.15 25.25 -20.80
N LYS A 514 4.01 25.36 -19.47
CA LYS A 514 5.07 25.87 -18.60
C LYS A 514 5.29 24.93 -17.42
N SER A 515 6.44 24.26 -17.40
CA SER A 515 6.93 23.54 -16.22
C SER A 515 7.80 24.46 -15.35
N VAL A 516 7.65 24.38 -14.03
CA VAL A 516 8.37 25.23 -13.06
C VAL A 516 8.74 24.44 -11.81
N LYS A 517 9.88 24.77 -11.18
CA LYS A 517 10.28 24.17 -9.90
C LYS A 517 9.58 24.79 -8.69
N GLU A 518 9.22 26.07 -8.80
CA GLU A 518 8.66 26.86 -7.71
C GLU A 518 7.14 26.93 -7.85
N SER A 519 6.42 26.97 -6.72
CA SER A 519 4.98 27.11 -6.67
C SER A 519 4.52 28.47 -7.20
N GLY A 520 3.39 28.49 -7.92
CA GLY A 520 2.73 29.72 -8.37
C GLY A 520 3.43 30.40 -9.56
N TYR A 521 3.21 29.90 -10.78
CA TYR A 521 3.68 30.57 -11.99
C TYR A 521 3.13 32.00 -12.09
N ASN A 522 4.02 33.00 -12.20
CA ASN A 522 3.67 34.43 -12.07
C ASN A 522 4.15 35.31 -13.24
N LYS A 523 4.60 34.73 -14.36
CA LYS A 523 5.20 35.48 -15.48
C LYS A 523 4.21 35.80 -16.61
N PHE A 524 3.10 36.48 -16.28
CA PHE A 524 2.00 36.73 -17.23
C PHE A 524 2.43 37.52 -18.46
N SER A 525 3.19 38.60 -18.29
CA SER A 525 3.63 39.48 -19.39
C SER A 525 4.42 38.75 -20.48
N SER A 526 5.24 37.76 -20.10
CA SER A 526 6.01 36.95 -21.03
C SER A 526 5.10 36.04 -21.86
N VAL A 527 4.17 35.34 -21.20
CA VAL A 527 3.24 34.41 -21.87
C VAL A 527 2.25 35.16 -22.74
N SER A 528 1.71 36.28 -22.25
CA SER A 528 0.80 37.13 -23.01
C SER A 528 1.43 37.57 -24.33
N ARG A 529 2.69 38.01 -24.31
CA ARG A 529 3.43 38.38 -25.53
C ARG A 529 3.62 37.19 -26.48
N GLN A 530 3.98 36.02 -25.95
CA GLN A 530 4.17 34.80 -26.76
C GLN A 530 2.87 34.40 -27.46
N LEU A 531 1.77 34.28 -26.71
CA LEU A 531 0.46 33.91 -27.24
C LEU A 531 -0.06 34.93 -28.25
N LYS A 532 0.09 36.25 -28.01
CA LYS A 532 -0.30 37.29 -28.99
C LYS A 532 0.43 37.10 -30.32
N SER A 533 1.73 36.78 -30.27
CA SER A 533 2.52 36.50 -31.47
C SER A 533 1.98 35.27 -32.23
N TYR A 534 1.66 34.20 -31.50
CA TYR A 534 1.18 32.94 -32.10
C TYR A 534 -0.22 33.08 -32.70
N ILE A 535 -1.11 33.84 -32.05
CA ILE A 535 -2.43 34.14 -32.56
C ILE A 535 -2.32 34.92 -33.88
N GLN A 536 -1.55 36.01 -33.90
CA GLN A 536 -1.35 36.82 -35.10
C GLN A 536 -0.75 36.00 -36.25
N LEU A 537 0.14 35.07 -35.94
CA LEU A 537 0.75 34.19 -36.93
C LEU A 537 -0.26 33.19 -37.52
N ALA A 538 -1.11 32.58 -36.68
CA ALA A 538 -2.19 31.71 -37.14
C ALA A 538 -3.20 32.47 -38.01
N GLU A 539 -3.60 33.67 -37.59
CA GLU A 539 -4.52 34.56 -38.32
C GLU A 539 -3.97 34.98 -39.68
N LYS A 540 -2.68 35.34 -39.74
CA LYS A 540 -2.00 35.66 -41.00
C LYS A 540 -1.98 34.47 -41.98
N ASN A 541 -1.96 33.24 -41.47
CA ASN A 541 -2.02 32.01 -42.26
C ASN A 541 -3.46 31.53 -42.53
N GLY A 542 -4.47 32.35 -42.25
CA GLY A 542 -5.87 32.09 -42.60
C GLY A 542 -6.65 31.23 -41.60
N TYR A 543 -6.11 31.04 -40.40
CA TYR A 543 -6.76 30.33 -39.30
C TYR A 543 -7.34 31.29 -38.27
N LYS A 544 -8.43 30.91 -37.62
CA LYS A 544 -9.01 31.63 -36.49
C LYS A 544 -8.65 30.90 -35.19
N VAL A 545 -7.98 31.58 -34.27
CA VAL A 545 -7.75 31.04 -32.93
C VAL A 545 -9.00 31.29 -32.09
N ILE A 546 -9.72 30.22 -31.76
CA ILE A 546 -10.96 30.35 -30.97
C ILE A 546 -10.69 30.40 -29.47
N LYS A 547 -9.54 29.89 -29.02
CA LYS A 547 -9.11 29.88 -27.62
C LYS A 547 -7.61 29.68 -27.50
N SER A 548 -7.02 30.26 -26.46
CA SER A 548 -5.67 29.92 -26.01
C SER A 548 -5.76 29.21 -24.65
N LEU A 549 -4.96 28.17 -24.45
CA LEU A 549 -4.83 27.50 -23.15
C LEU A 549 -3.38 27.61 -22.65
N LEU A 550 -3.22 27.89 -21.37
CA LEU A 550 -1.95 27.76 -20.68
C LEU A 550 -2.02 26.62 -19.68
N VAL A 551 -1.12 25.66 -19.82
CA VAL A 551 -0.98 24.51 -18.94
C VAL A 551 0.27 24.67 -18.08
N ALA A 552 0.12 24.61 -16.76
CA ALA A 552 1.23 24.69 -15.80
C ALA A 552 0.91 23.84 -14.57
N PRO A 553 1.88 23.43 -13.73
CA PRO A 553 1.56 22.72 -12.49
C PRO A 553 0.66 23.57 -11.56
N GLU A 554 0.91 24.88 -11.48
CA GLU A 554 0.21 25.79 -10.58
C GLU A 554 0.32 27.25 -11.05
N PHE A 555 -0.68 28.07 -10.71
CA PHE A 555 -0.72 29.51 -11.01
C PHE A 555 -0.84 30.31 -9.71
N SER A 556 -0.19 31.47 -9.64
CA SER A 556 -0.40 32.37 -8.50
C SER A 556 -1.74 33.10 -8.62
N ASP A 557 -2.30 33.54 -7.49
CA ASP A 557 -3.54 34.33 -7.46
C ASP A 557 -3.45 35.60 -8.32
N ASP A 558 -2.28 36.25 -8.30
CA ASP A 558 -2.04 37.45 -9.11
C ASP A 558 -2.03 37.13 -10.59
N PHE A 559 -1.45 35.99 -11.00
CA PHE A 559 -1.48 35.55 -12.40
C PHE A 559 -2.91 35.28 -12.87
N ILE A 560 -3.74 34.63 -12.03
CA ILE A 560 -5.14 34.35 -12.35
C ILE A 560 -5.92 35.67 -12.50
N LYS A 561 -5.71 36.64 -11.60
CA LYS A 561 -6.33 37.97 -11.69
C LYS A 561 -5.92 38.70 -12.96
N GLU A 562 -4.62 38.75 -13.26
CA GLU A 562 -4.11 39.39 -14.48
C GLU A 562 -4.68 38.75 -15.76
N CYS A 563 -4.76 37.42 -15.80
CA CYS A 563 -5.39 36.69 -16.91
C CYS A 563 -6.88 37.03 -17.05
N GLY A 564 -7.61 37.20 -15.95
CA GLY A 564 -9.02 37.57 -15.97
C GLY A 564 -9.30 39.00 -16.47
N LEU A 565 -8.28 39.86 -16.49
CA LEU A 565 -8.37 41.24 -17.00
C LEU A 565 -8.00 41.36 -18.49
N ASP A 566 -7.32 40.37 -19.07
CA ASP A 566 -6.91 40.35 -20.48
C ASP A 566 -7.97 39.65 -21.37
N TYR A 567 -8.82 40.45 -21.99
CA TYR A 567 -9.87 39.98 -22.89
C TYR A 567 -9.39 39.73 -24.34
N GLU A 568 -8.18 40.18 -24.69
CA GLU A 568 -7.68 40.08 -26.08
C GLU A 568 -7.23 38.66 -26.43
N LEU A 569 -6.65 37.94 -25.46
CA LEU A 569 -6.03 36.62 -25.69
C LEU A 569 -7.02 35.46 -25.70
N ASN A 570 -8.23 35.66 -25.18
CA ASN A 570 -9.19 34.61 -24.85
C ASN A 570 -8.49 33.41 -24.18
N LEU A 571 -7.66 33.70 -23.17
CA LEU A 571 -6.81 32.73 -22.47
C LEU A 571 -7.59 32.05 -21.34
N SER A 572 -7.49 30.72 -21.25
CA SER A 572 -7.88 29.96 -20.06
C SER A 572 -6.69 29.20 -19.50
N LEU A 573 -6.67 29.06 -18.19
CA LEU A 573 -5.63 28.42 -17.42
C LEU A 573 -6.12 27.04 -17.01
N ILE A 574 -5.24 26.05 -17.04
CA ILE A 574 -5.52 24.70 -16.53
C ILE A 574 -4.29 24.17 -15.84
N THR A 575 -4.48 23.68 -14.61
CA THR A 575 -3.36 23.07 -13.88
C THR A 575 -3.06 21.68 -14.44
N ALA A 576 -1.82 21.22 -14.28
CA ALA A 576 -1.43 19.86 -14.66
C ALA A 576 -2.31 18.81 -13.95
N LYS A 577 -2.59 19.04 -12.67
CA LYS A 577 -3.50 18.22 -11.85
C LYS A 577 -4.92 18.19 -12.42
N SER A 578 -5.53 19.35 -12.68
CA SER A 578 -6.88 19.43 -13.24
C SER A 578 -6.98 18.74 -14.60
N LEU A 579 -6.00 18.94 -15.50
CA LEU A 579 -5.99 18.28 -16.80
C LEU A 579 -5.91 16.75 -16.68
N ASN A 580 -5.08 16.25 -15.75
CA ASN A 580 -4.97 14.81 -15.50
C ASN A 580 -6.27 14.22 -14.92
N LEU A 581 -6.90 14.91 -13.95
CA LEU A 581 -8.19 14.48 -13.38
C LEU A 581 -9.31 14.43 -14.44
N ILE A 582 -9.32 15.39 -15.37
CA ILE A 582 -10.27 15.39 -16.50
C ILE A 582 -10.01 14.19 -17.42
N LEU A 583 -8.75 13.84 -17.70
CA LEU A 583 -8.42 12.64 -18.49
C LEU A 583 -8.94 11.38 -17.81
N GLU A 584 -8.66 11.19 -16.52
CA GLU A 584 -9.11 10.00 -15.79
C GLU A 584 -10.63 9.90 -15.76
N GLY A 585 -11.34 11.00 -15.45
CA GLY A 585 -12.80 11.01 -15.51
C GLY A 585 -13.36 10.77 -16.92
N PHE A 586 -12.68 11.24 -17.97
CA PHE A 586 -13.08 11.03 -19.35
C PHE A 586 -12.99 9.56 -19.78
N LYS A 587 -12.01 8.79 -19.28
CA LYS A 587 -11.87 7.35 -19.55
C LYS A 587 -13.11 6.54 -19.14
N GLU A 588 -13.87 7.01 -18.15
CA GLU A 588 -15.10 6.35 -17.69
C GLU A 588 -16.34 6.70 -18.55
N THR A 589 -16.22 7.65 -19.48
CA THR A 589 -17.34 8.12 -20.31
C THR A 589 -17.43 7.36 -21.63
N LYS A 590 -18.58 7.49 -22.31
CA LYS A 590 -18.77 6.95 -23.67
C LYS A 590 -18.38 7.95 -24.77
N HIS A 591 -17.91 9.14 -24.41
CA HIS A 591 -17.57 10.17 -25.38
C HIS A 591 -16.29 9.79 -26.13
N LYS A 592 -16.28 10.03 -27.45
CA LYS A 592 -15.07 9.82 -28.27
C LYS A 592 -14.11 11.01 -28.21
N THR A 593 -14.66 12.20 -27.99
CA THR A 593 -13.91 13.46 -27.89
C THR A 593 -14.53 14.32 -26.81
N LEU A 594 -13.69 14.92 -25.95
CA LEU A 594 -14.13 15.88 -24.95
C LEU A 594 -14.69 17.13 -25.66
N PRO A 595 -15.90 17.59 -25.30
CA PRO A 595 -16.45 18.81 -25.88
C PRO A 595 -15.55 20.03 -25.58
N HIS A 596 -14.94 20.62 -26.61
CA HIS A 596 -13.99 21.74 -26.47
C HIS A 596 -14.59 22.97 -25.78
N ASN A 597 -15.92 23.14 -25.86
CA ASN A 597 -16.65 24.22 -25.21
C ASN A 597 -16.54 24.20 -23.67
N LEU A 598 -16.20 23.05 -23.07
CA LEU A 598 -15.95 22.92 -21.64
C LEU A 598 -14.69 23.68 -21.20
N PHE A 599 -13.73 23.91 -22.09
CA PHE A 599 -12.53 24.71 -21.82
C PHE A 599 -12.71 26.21 -22.07
N MET A 600 -13.90 26.65 -22.51
CA MET A 600 -14.09 28.02 -22.98
C MET A 600 -14.54 29.01 -21.92
N ARG A 601 -15.11 28.53 -20.80
CA ARG A 601 -15.94 29.34 -19.89
C ARG A 601 -15.19 29.99 -18.73
N ASP A 602 -14.20 29.30 -18.18
CA ASP A 602 -13.54 29.71 -16.94
C ASP A 602 -12.18 30.36 -17.24
N VAL A 603 -11.79 31.35 -16.43
CA VAL A 603 -10.41 31.88 -16.45
C VAL A 603 -9.45 30.79 -15.98
N LEU A 604 -9.72 30.18 -14.82
CA LEU A 604 -9.06 28.96 -14.36
C LEU A 604 -10.07 27.81 -14.41
N ILE A 605 -9.80 26.84 -15.29
CA ILE A 605 -10.67 25.70 -15.53
C ILE A 605 -10.82 24.87 -14.26
N GLN A 606 -12.07 24.63 -13.86
CA GLN A 606 -12.42 23.84 -12.69
C GLN A 606 -12.79 22.42 -13.11
N GLU A 607 -11.97 21.43 -12.75
CA GLU A 607 -12.15 20.03 -13.13
C GLU A 607 -13.53 19.49 -12.73
N ASP A 608 -14.01 19.82 -11.52
CA ASP A 608 -15.30 19.35 -11.00
C ASP A 608 -16.48 19.71 -11.91
N ARG A 609 -16.43 20.88 -12.56
CA ARG A 609 -17.49 21.32 -13.48
C ARG A 609 -17.48 20.51 -14.76
N ILE A 610 -16.30 20.18 -15.26
CA ILE A 610 -16.11 19.37 -16.46
C ILE A 610 -16.56 17.94 -16.17
N LEU A 611 -16.07 17.35 -15.08
CA LEU A 611 -16.44 15.99 -14.64
C LEU A 611 -17.95 15.84 -14.47
N LYS A 612 -18.62 16.80 -13.80
CA LYS A 612 -20.09 16.82 -13.68
C LYS A 612 -20.81 16.96 -15.02
N SER A 613 -20.18 17.57 -16.01
CA SER A 613 -20.78 17.78 -17.34
C SER A 613 -20.65 16.54 -18.22
N ILE A 614 -19.54 15.82 -18.15
CA ILE A 614 -19.28 14.61 -18.95
C ILE A 614 -19.83 13.32 -18.31
N ALA A 615 -20.16 13.35 -17.03
CA ALA A 615 -20.83 12.25 -16.34
C ALA A 615 -22.34 12.16 -16.64
N LYS A 616 -22.91 13.16 -17.34
CA LYS A 616 -24.28 13.17 -17.83
C LYS A 616 -24.34 12.56 -19.22
#